data_AF-A0AA34TRK3-F1
#
_entry.id   AF-A0AA34TRK3-F1
#
_cell.length_a   1.000
_cell.length_b   1.000
_cell.length_c   1.000
_cell.angle_alpha   90.00
_cell.angle_beta   90.00
_cell.angle_gamma   90.00
#
_symmetry.space_group_name_H-M   'P 1'
#
loop_
_entity.id
_entity.type
_entity.pdbx_description
1 polymer ?
#
loop_
_entity_poly.entity_id
_entity_poly.type
_entity_poly.pdbx_seq_one_letter_code
_entity_poly.pdbx_strand_id
1 'polypeptide(L)'
;MDSVLTKVKGRSKKNVFKLLSDETLFEELLVTDDACVDYAPDHNLDEDSWFKIDNFSQQPYCVDILKADFDSKDYDDLPKAKFKDITLLYAIQGNNFYFQKITPSLFVTKKMIAFGEAAELESTEKRLVVNQVADAVYYKAQDKLVFKSLATISSIFKGIDELYKEATKEEVEKFLEEDFIELADGYDTSKVSKPNRKRIALAMDTLAALPVEERDQMYSYIHSYCEQKLTFDKENSKFEINSDDELKYLLYGIEQRFYTTPLGHEKRLANSVQPM
;
A
#
# COMPACT_ATOMS: atom_id res chain seq x y z
N MET A 1 -14.98 -1.49 -26.45
CA MET A 1 -15.43 -0.10 -26.31
C MET A 1 -15.16 0.29 -24.89
N ASP A 2 -14.43 1.37 -24.70
CA ASP A 2 -14.07 1.82 -23.37
C ASP A 2 -15.30 2.40 -22.68
N SER A 3 -15.39 2.26 -21.37
CA SER A 3 -16.55 2.70 -20.61
C SER A 3 -16.13 3.18 -19.24
N VAL A 4 -16.75 4.27 -18.78
CA VAL A 4 -16.52 4.80 -17.44
C VAL A 4 -17.78 4.61 -16.62
N LEU A 5 -17.65 3.85 -15.54
CA LEU A 5 -18.65 3.76 -14.49
C LEU A 5 -18.20 4.58 -13.29
N THR A 6 -19.14 4.81 -12.39
CA THR A 6 -18.88 5.52 -11.14
C THR A 6 -19.71 4.98 -9.99
N LYS A 7 -19.10 4.93 -8.81
CA LYS A 7 -19.82 4.68 -7.56
C LYS A 7 -20.22 6.01 -6.93
N VAL A 8 -21.43 6.08 -6.40
CA VAL A 8 -21.92 7.23 -5.64
C VAL A 8 -22.18 6.90 -4.17
N LYS A 9 -22.11 7.91 -3.31
CA LYS A 9 -22.50 7.79 -1.90
C LYS A 9 -23.97 7.38 -1.79
N GLY A 10 -24.24 6.37 -0.99
CA GLY A 10 -25.61 5.93 -0.70
C GLY A 10 -25.66 4.51 -0.15
N ARG A 11 -26.73 4.21 0.59
CA ARG A 11 -27.02 2.87 1.13
C ARG A 11 -27.81 1.98 0.16
N SER A 12 -28.06 2.43 -1.07
CA SER A 12 -28.79 1.62 -2.05
C SER A 12 -27.92 0.49 -2.58
N LYS A 13 -28.53 -0.66 -2.84
CA LYS A 13 -27.87 -1.80 -3.53
C LYS A 13 -27.39 -1.41 -4.94
N LYS A 14 -28.11 -0.52 -5.64
CA LYS A 14 -27.71 0.05 -6.92
C LYS A 14 -27.03 1.40 -6.69
N ASN A 15 -25.70 1.40 -6.62
CA ASN A 15 -24.87 2.60 -6.39
C ASN A 15 -23.76 2.79 -7.42
N VAL A 16 -23.69 1.92 -8.44
CA VAL A 16 -22.80 2.04 -9.60
C VAL A 16 -23.64 2.47 -10.81
N PHE A 17 -23.16 3.47 -11.52
CA PHE A 17 -23.82 4.09 -12.67
C PHE A 17 -22.85 4.25 -13.83
N LYS A 18 -23.36 4.27 -15.05
CA LYS A 18 -22.60 4.68 -16.23
C LYS A 18 -22.39 6.19 -16.24
N LEU A 19 -21.19 6.62 -16.55
CA LEU A 19 -20.80 8.04 -16.60
C LEU A 19 -20.44 8.47 -18.03
N LEU A 20 -19.56 7.71 -18.70
CA LEU A 20 -19.13 7.97 -20.08
C LEU A 20 -19.08 6.64 -20.86
N SER A 21 -19.29 6.71 -22.17
CA SER A 21 -19.16 5.59 -23.10
C SER A 21 -18.20 5.98 -24.22
N ASP A 22 -17.41 5.03 -24.71
CA ASP A 22 -16.44 5.21 -25.79
C ASP A 22 -15.33 6.23 -25.50
N GLU A 23 -14.97 6.39 -24.22
CA GLU A 23 -13.94 7.33 -23.75
C GLU A 23 -12.86 6.60 -22.94
N THR A 24 -11.61 6.75 -23.35
CA THR A 24 -10.43 6.31 -22.61
C THR A 24 -10.04 7.39 -21.61
N LEU A 25 -9.93 7.04 -20.33
CA LEU A 25 -9.80 7.99 -19.23
C LEU A 25 -8.38 8.10 -18.67
N PHE A 26 -7.67 6.98 -18.58
CA PHE A 26 -6.34 6.86 -18.01
C PHE A 26 -5.32 6.46 -19.06
N GLU A 27 -4.08 6.92 -18.87
CA GLU A 27 -2.94 6.45 -19.65
C GLU A 27 -2.72 4.95 -19.43
N GLU A 28 -2.43 4.22 -20.50
CA GLU A 28 -2.11 2.81 -20.40
C GLU A 28 -0.80 2.65 -19.62
N LEU A 29 -0.89 1.94 -18.51
CA LEU A 29 0.25 1.69 -17.66
C LEU A 29 0.96 0.43 -18.19
N LEU A 30 2.12 0.60 -18.83
CA LEU A 30 2.98 -0.51 -19.24
C LEU A 30 3.83 -0.95 -18.05
N VAL A 31 3.24 -1.72 -17.14
CA VAL A 31 3.99 -2.24 -16.00
C VAL A 31 4.66 -3.54 -16.41
N THR A 32 5.99 -3.52 -16.53
CA THR A 32 6.79 -4.73 -16.63
C THR A 32 6.81 -5.45 -15.29
N ASP A 33 7.00 -6.77 -15.29
CA ASP A 33 7.12 -7.51 -14.05
C ASP A 33 8.29 -7.01 -13.17
N ASP A 34 9.36 -6.50 -13.80
CA ASP A 34 10.52 -5.92 -13.09
C ASP A 34 10.20 -4.59 -12.36
N ALA A 35 9.12 -3.91 -12.75
CA ALA A 35 8.65 -2.69 -12.08
C ALA A 35 7.59 -2.99 -10.99
N CYS A 36 7.26 -4.27 -10.78
CA CYS A 36 6.28 -4.74 -9.81
C CYS A 36 6.95 -5.43 -8.63
N VAL A 37 6.52 -5.08 -7.42
CA VAL A 37 6.99 -5.71 -6.19
C VAL A 37 5.81 -6.13 -5.33
N ASP A 38 5.99 -7.19 -4.55
CA ASP A 38 4.95 -7.61 -3.62
C ASP A 38 4.76 -6.54 -2.54
N TYR A 39 3.51 -6.39 -2.08
CA TYR A 39 3.21 -5.44 -1.03
C TYR A 39 3.88 -5.85 0.29
N ALA A 40 4.68 -4.94 0.85
CA ALA A 40 5.18 -5.04 2.21
C ALA A 40 4.87 -3.74 2.98
N PRO A 41 4.35 -3.81 4.21
CA PRO A 41 3.89 -2.63 4.98
C PRO A 41 4.91 -1.50 5.15
N ASP A 42 6.19 -1.85 5.09
CA ASP A 42 7.33 -0.98 5.34
C ASP A 42 8.17 -0.72 4.09
N HIS A 43 7.65 -1.08 2.92
CA HIS A 43 8.30 -0.87 1.64
C HIS A 43 7.91 0.52 1.10
N ASN A 44 8.92 1.35 0.85
CA ASN A 44 8.78 2.61 0.13
C ASN A 44 9.00 2.33 -1.35
N LEU A 45 7.94 2.36 -2.15
CA LEU A 45 8.06 2.22 -3.60
C LEU A 45 8.91 3.34 -4.19
N ASP A 46 9.76 2.97 -5.15
CA ASP A 46 10.39 3.94 -6.05
C ASP A 46 9.34 4.61 -6.95
N GLU A 47 9.68 5.75 -7.54
CA GLU A 47 8.74 6.56 -8.33
C GLU A 47 8.14 5.79 -9.52
N ASP A 48 8.94 4.91 -10.13
CA ASP A 48 8.59 4.10 -11.31
C ASP A 48 8.11 2.67 -10.95
N SER A 49 8.08 2.34 -9.65
CA SER A 49 7.71 1.01 -9.16
C SER A 49 6.27 0.96 -8.67
N TRP A 50 5.73 -0.26 -8.63
CA TRP A 50 4.36 -0.54 -8.26
C TRP A 50 4.24 -1.73 -7.32
N PHE A 51 3.29 -1.67 -6.38
CA PHE A 51 2.89 -2.86 -5.66
C PHE A 51 1.99 -3.71 -6.55
N LYS A 52 2.14 -5.02 -6.44
CA LYS A 52 1.24 -6.00 -7.07
C LYS A 52 0.60 -6.96 -6.06
N ILE A 53 -0.56 -7.46 -6.44
CA ILE A 53 -1.21 -8.63 -5.84
C ILE A 53 -1.60 -9.57 -6.98
N ASP A 54 -0.97 -10.73 -7.00
CA ASP A 54 -1.27 -11.80 -7.95
C ASP A 54 -2.51 -12.62 -7.50
N ASN A 55 -3.19 -13.27 -8.45
CA ASN A 55 -4.43 -14.01 -8.22
C ASN A 55 -5.53 -13.16 -7.56
N PHE A 56 -5.63 -11.88 -7.94
CA PHE A 56 -6.49 -10.91 -7.25
C PHE A 56 -7.97 -11.30 -7.30
N SER A 57 -8.44 -11.96 -8.36
CA SER A 57 -9.83 -12.41 -8.49
C SER A 57 -10.27 -13.38 -7.38
N GLN A 58 -9.33 -14.13 -6.81
CA GLN A 58 -9.57 -15.14 -5.78
C GLN A 58 -9.55 -14.54 -4.36
N GLN A 59 -9.11 -13.29 -4.22
CA GLN A 59 -8.99 -12.64 -2.93
C GLN A 59 -10.36 -12.24 -2.35
N PRO A 60 -10.55 -12.31 -1.01
CA PRO A 60 -11.82 -12.03 -0.37
C PRO A 60 -12.29 -10.57 -0.57
N TYR A 61 -11.34 -9.65 -0.78
CA TYR A 61 -11.57 -8.22 -1.02
C TYR A 61 -11.75 -7.86 -2.51
N CYS A 62 -11.76 -8.84 -3.41
CA CYS A 62 -12.06 -8.61 -4.82
C CYS A 62 -13.52 -8.18 -5.01
N VAL A 63 -13.72 -7.05 -5.70
CA VAL A 63 -15.05 -6.48 -5.97
C VAL A 63 -15.78 -7.25 -7.07
N ASP A 64 -17.09 -7.44 -6.91
CA ASP A 64 -17.89 -8.30 -7.80
C ASP A 64 -17.88 -7.88 -9.28
N ILE A 65 -17.67 -6.59 -9.57
CA ILE A 65 -17.55 -6.09 -10.94
C ILE A 65 -16.38 -6.70 -11.72
N LEU A 66 -15.35 -7.20 -11.03
CA LEU A 66 -14.21 -7.86 -11.67
C LEU A 66 -14.43 -9.35 -11.92
N LYS A 67 -15.43 -9.96 -11.26
CA LYS A 67 -15.71 -11.41 -11.31
C LYS A 67 -16.64 -11.80 -12.46
N ALA A 68 -17.39 -10.84 -12.99
CA ALA A 68 -18.32 -11.04 -14.10
C ALA A 68 -17.80 -10.40 -15.37
N ASP A 69 -18.33 -10.83 -16.52
CA ASP A 69 -18.12 -10.11 -17.76
C ASP A 69 -18.89 -8.79 -17.73
N PHE A 70 -18.22 -7.73 -18.15
CA PHE A 70 -18.80 -6.39 -18.16
C PHE A 70 -19.73 -6.24 -19.35
N ASP A 71 -21.03 -6.00 -19.08
CA ASP A 71 -21.95 -5.44 -20.06
C ASP A 71 -22.39 -4.04 -19.61
N SER A 72 -22.10 -3.04 -20.44
CA SER A 72 -22.50 -1.65 -20.18
C SER A 72 -24.02 -1.50 -20.04
N LYS A 73 -24.84 -2.41 -20.58
CA LYS A 73 -26.31 -2.36 -20.53
C LYS A 73 -26.87 -2.67 -19.14
N ASP A 74 -26.08 -3.27 -18.27
CA ASP A 74 -26.48 -3.61 -16.90
C ASP A 74 -26.52 -2.38 -15.96
N TYR A 75 -25.99 -1.24 -16.42
CA TYR A 75 -25.83 -0.03 -15.63
C TYR A 75 -26.65 1.14 -16.18
N ASP A 76 -27.41 1.79 -15.30
CA ASP A 76 -28.14 3.02 -15.61
C ASP A 76 -27.17 4.20 -15.73
N ASP A 77 -27.52 5.18 -16.56
CA ASP A 77 -26.81 6.46 -16.63
C ASP A 77 -26.93 7.23 -15.31
N LEU A 78 -25.85 7.93 -14.94
CA LEU A 78 -25.80 8.72 -13.72
C LEU A 78 -26.69 9.97 -13.83
N PRO A 79 -27.69 10.15 -12.94
CA PRO A 79 -28.48 11.38 -12.94
C PRO A 79 -27.65 12.60 -12.52
N LYS A 80 -27.85 13.75 -13.18
CA LYS A 80 -27.14 15.02 -12.90
C LYS A 80 -27.12 15.41 -11.41
N ALA A 81 -28.21 15.15 -10.69
CA ALA A 81 -28.31 15.46 -9.25
C ALA A 81 -27.29 14.71 -8.38
N LYS A 82 -26.77 13.57 -8.85
CA LYS A 82 -25.83 12.70 -8.13
C LYS A 82 -24.36 12.94 -8.48
N PHE A 83 -24.03 13.86 -9.40
CA PHE A 83 -22.64 14.14 -9.79
C PHE A 83 -21.76 14.53 -8.60
N LYS A 84 -22.32 15.26 -7.63
CA LYS A 84 -21.63 15.66 -6.40
C LYS A 84 -21.32 14.51 -5.44
N ASP A 85 -21.99 13.36 -5.62
CA ASP A 85 -21.93 12.21 -4.73
C ASP A 85 -20.98 11.13 -5.24
N ILE A 86 -20.30 11.34 -6.37
CA ILE A 86 -19.30 10.44 -6.93
C ILE A 86 -18.15 10.23 -5.91
N THR A 87 -17.77 8.96 -5.70
CA THR A 87 -16.71 8.55 -4.76
C THR A 87 -15.60 7.72 -5.40
N LEU A 88 -15.84 7.18 -6.59
CA LEU A 88 -14.92 6.27 -7.26
C LEU A 88 -15.27 6.23 -8.74
N LEU A 89 -14.25 6.31 -9.59
CA LEU A 89 -14.34 6.05 -11.02
C LEU A 89 -13.82 4.65 -11.32
N TYR A 90 -14.50 3.97 -12.23
CA TYR A 90 -14.08 2.72 -12.84
C TYR A 90 -13.98 2.96 -14.33
N ALA A 91 -12.79 2.91 -14.92
CA ALA A 91 -12.66 2.88 -16.37
C ALA A 91 -12.36 1.45 -16.81
N ILE A 92 -13.18 0.93 -17.71
CA ILE A 92 -12.92 -0.30 -18.44
C ILE A 92 -12.27 0.14 -19.75
N GLN A 93 -10.98 -0.16 -19.93
CA GLN A 93 -10.23 0.21 -21.13
C GLN A 93 -9.60 -1.05 -21.72
N GLY A 94 -10.04 -1.43 -22.91
CA GLY A 94 -9.76 -2.77 -23.45
C GLY A 94 -10.30 -3.87 -22.51
N ASN A 95 -9.40 -4.70 -21.98
CA ASN A 95 -9.74 -5.77 -21.02
C ASN A 95 -9.32 -5.44 -19.57
N ASN A 96 -8.79 -4.26 -19.31
CA ASN A 96 -8.24 -3.87 -18.00
C ASN A 96 -9.20 -2.91 -17.28
N PHE A 97 -9.14 -2.92 -15.96
CA PHE A 97 -9.95 -2.06 -15.10
C PHE A 97 -9.07 -1.07 -14.36
N TYR A 98 -9.41 0.20 -14.45
CA TYR A 98 -8.68 1.30 -13.84
C TYR A 98 -9.56 1.97 -12.78
N PHE A 99 -8.96 2.29 -11.63
CA PHE A 99 -9.68 2.78 -10.48
C PHE A 99 -9.10 4.11 -9.99
N GLN A 100 -9.97 5.10 -9.77
CA GLN A 100 -9.57 6.33 -9.09
C GLN A 100 -10.55 6.69 -7.98
N LYS A 101 -10.05 6.78 -6.76
CA LYS A 101 -10.77 7.27 -5.59
C LYS A 101 -11.08 8.74 -5.78
N ILE A 102 -12.35 9.11 -5.60
CA ILE A 102 -12.79 10.50 -5.68
C ILE A 102 -12.94 11.09 -4.28
N THR A 103 -12.11 12.09 -3.98
CA THR A 103 -12.19 12.91 -2.77
C THR A 103 -12.83 14.26 -3.07
N PRO A 104 -13.37 14.98 -2.06
CA PRO A 104 -13.95 16.30 -2.26
C PRO A 104 -13.02 17.31 -2.96
N SER A 105 -11.69 17.20 -2.76
CA SER A 105 -10.70 18.10 -3.34
C SER A 105 -10.55 17.96 -4.87
N LEU A 106 -10.97 16.83 -5.44
CA LEU A 106 -10.96 16.62 -6.90
C LEU A 106 -12.14 17.30 -7.59
N PHE A 107 -13.14 17.78 -6.84
CA PHE A 107 -14.18 18.62 -7.42
C PHE A 107 -13.73 20.07 -7.41
N VAL A 108 -13.61 20.65 -8.61
CA VAL A 108 -13.05 21.99 -8.78
C VAL A 108 -14.06 22.93 -9.44
N THR A 109 -14.12 24.14 -8.92
CA THR A 109 -14.75 25.31 -9.55
C THR A 109 -13.66 26.37 -9.66
N LYS A 110 -13.33 26.81 -10.86
CA LYS A 110 -12.35 27.89 -11.06
C LYS A 110 -13.07 29.14 -11.53
N LYS A 111 -12.70 30.27 -10.93
CA LYS A 111 -12.94 31.58 -11.52
C LYS A 111 -11.87 31.81 -12.56
N MET A 112 -12.27 32.10 -13.79
CA MET A 112 -11.38 32.41 -14.90
C MET A 112 -11.71 33.81 -15.41
N ILE A 113 -10.70 34.50 -15.93
CA ILE A 113 -10.92 35.73 -16.69
C ILE A 113 -10.83 35.34 -18.15
N ALA A 114 -11.95 35.45 -18.87
CA ALA A 114 -12.00 35.26 -20.31
C ALA A 114 -11.63 36.57 -21.01
N PHE A 115 -10.89 36.46 -22.11
CA PHE A 115 -10.46 37.61 -22.91
C PHE A 115 -11.12 37.56 -24.28
N GLY A 116 -12.09 38.45 -24.52
CA GLY A 116 -12.71 38.71 -25.83
C GLY A 116 -12.44 40.15 -26.28
N GLU A 117 -13.47 40.92 -26.63
CA GLU A 117 -13.37 42.38 -26.79
C GLU A 117 -13.11 43.11 -25.45
N ALA A 118 -13.56 42.53 -24.34
CA ALA A 118 -13.29 42.97 -22.97
C ALA A 118 -12.94 41.76 -22.08
N ALA A 119 -12.35 42.03 -20.91
CA ALA A 119 -12.05 41.00 -19.91
C ALA A 119 -13.28 40.74 -19.03
N GLU A 120 -13.74 39.48 -18.98
CA GLU A 120 -14.93 39.07 -18.23
C GLU A 120 -14.61 37.97 -17.22
N LEU A 121 -15.28 38.01 -16.06
CA LEU A 121 -15.13 36.98 -15.04
C LEU A 121 -16.13 35.85 -15.28
N GLU A 122 -15.60 34.67 -15.61
CA GLU A 122 -16.38 33.44 -15.75
C GLU A 122 -16.13 32.50 -14.56
N SER A 123 -17.16 31.75 -14.17
CA SER A 123 -17.01 30.66 -13.20
C SER A 123 -17.37 29.36 -13.89
N THR A 124 -16.45 28.40 -13.88
CA THR A 124 -16.77 27.09 -14.42
C THR A 124 -17.78 26.39 -13.54
N GLU A 125 -18.69 25.64 -14.16
CA GLU A 125 -19.46 24.63 -13.42
C GLU A 125 -18.52 23.66 -12.68
N LYS A 126 -19.06 22.97 -11.68
CA LYS A 126 -18.31 22.01 -10.88
C LYS A 126 -17.79 20.88 -11.76
N ARG A 127 -16.48 20.84 -11.99
CA ARG A 127 -15.79 19.80 -12.75
C ARG A 127 -15.17 18.78 -11.80
N LEU A 128 -14.99 17.56 -12.27
CA LEU A 128 -14.25 16.51 -11.58
C LEU A 128 -12.88 16.36 -12.25
N VAL A 129 -11.82 16.39 -11.45
CA VAL A 129 -10.46 16.13 -11.90
C VAL A 129 -10.22 14.63 -12.00
N VAL A 130 -9.67 14.22 -13.13
CA VAL A 130 -9.23 12.86 -13.42
C VAL A 130 -7.71 12.91 -13.53
N ASN A 131 -7.04 12.00 -12.83
CA ASN A 131 -5.59 11.88 -12.84
C ASN A 131 -5.14 11.20 -14.14
N GLN A 132 -3.93 11.50 -14.60
CA GLN A 132 -3.35 10.79 -15.75
C GLN A 132 -3.20 9.29 -15.48
N VAL A 133 -2.79 8.96 -14.25
CA VAL A 133 -2.57 7.59 -13.79
C VAL A 133 -3.59 7.22 -12.72
N ALA A 134 -4.18 6.04 -12.86
CA ALA A 134 -5.14 5.50 -11.91
C ALA A 134 -4.50 5.15 -10.56
N ASP A 135 -5.29 5.15 -9.49
CA ASP A 135 -4.84 4.73 -8.16
C ASP A 135 -4.56 3.22 -8.10
N ALA A 136 -5.29 2.44 -8.91
CA ALA A 136 -5.05 1.02 -9.13
C ALA A 136 -5.44 0.59 -10.55
N VAL A 137 -4.78 -0.45 -11.06
CA VAL A 137 -5.07 -1.10 -12.34
C VAL A 137 -5.18 -2.60 -12.13
N TYR A 138 -6.29 -3.21 -12.55
CA TYR A 138 -6.46 -4.65 -12.56
C TYR A 138 -6.32 -5.18 -14.00
N TYR A 139 -5.29 -5.98 -14.21
CA TYR A 139 -5.02 -6.65 -15.48
C TYR A 139 -5.73 -8.01 -15.50
N LYS A 140 -6.91 -8.06 -16.11
CA LYS A 140 -7.77 -9.26 -16.13
C LYS A 140 -7.07 -10.48 -16.73
N ALA A 141 -6.24 -10.28 -17.77
CA ALA A 141 -5.52 -11.38 -18.43
C ALA A 141 -4.46 -12.04 -17.53
N GLN A 142 -3.86 -11.29 -16.60
CA GLN A 142 -2.82 -11.77 -15.68
C GLN A 142 -3.38 -12.07 -14.28
N ASP A 143 -4.65 -11.78 -14.04
CA ASP A 143 -5.27 -11.77 -12.71
C ASP A 143 -4.44 -11.01 -11.65
N LYS A 144 -3.98 -9.81 -12.01
CA LYS A 144 -3.03 -9.02 -11.21
C LYS A 144 -3.59 -7.62 -10.93
N LEU A 145 -3.63 -7.22 -9.66
CA LEU A 145 -3.91 -5.84 -9.26
C LEU A 145 -2.59 -5.10 -9.01
N VAL A 146 -2.44 -3.91 -9.59
CA VAL A 146 -1.26 -3.06 -9.47
C VAL A 146 -1.65 -1.70 -8.90
N PHE A 147 -0.90 -1.16 -7.94
CA PHE A 147 -1.21 0.09 -7.24
C PHE A 147 0.01 0.74 -6.57
N LYS A 148 -0.06 2.04 -6.23
CA LYS A 148 1.02 2.72 -5.48
C LYS A 148 0.77 2.84 -3.98
N SER A 149 -0.49 2.87 -3.54
CA SER A 149 -0.82 3.13 -2.14
C SER A 149 -1.97 2.27 -1.64
N LEU A 150 -1.66 1.34 -0.72
CA LEU A 150 -2.67 0.53 -0.04
C LEU A 150 -3.70 1.41 0.70
N ALA A 151 -3.24 2.49 1.34
CA ALA A 151 -4.10 3.43 2.04
C ALA A 151 -5.16 4.06 1.12
N THR A 152 -4.79 4.40 -0.12
CA THR A 152 -5.74 4.93 -1.12
C THR A 152 -6.76 3.86 -1.52
N ILE A 153 -6.27 2.68 -1.90
CA ILE A 153 -7.10 1.62 -2.48
C ILE A 153 -7.92 0.84 -1.44
N SER A 154 -7.61 0.96 -0.14
CA SER A 154 -8.42 0.42 0.97
C SER A 154 -9.87 0.89 0.98
N SER A 155 -10.11 2.09 0.42
CA SER A 155 -11.45 2.63 0.27
C SER A 155 -12.22 2.03 -0.92
N ILE A 156 -11.49 1.49 -1.90
CA ILE A 156 -11.97 0.90 -3.15
C ILE A 156 -12.28 -0.58 -2.92
N PHE A 157 -11.30 -1.34 -2.43
CA PHE A 157 -11.39 -2.78 -2.15
C PHE A 157 -11.55 -2.98 -0.65
N LYS A 158 -12.78 -3.27 -0.20
CA LYS A 158 -13.06 -3.42 1.23
C LYS A 158 -12.48 -4.72 1.76
N GLY A 159 -11.67 -4.64 2.82
CA GLY A 159 -10.98 -5.77 3.42
C GLY A 159 -9.52 -5.91 2.96
N ILE A 160 -9.08 -5.22 1.91
CA ILE A 160 -7.69 -5.28 1.44
C ILE A 160 -6.70 -4.72 2.47
N ASP A 161 -7.18 -3.94 3.43
CA ASP A 161 -6.41 -3.46 4.56
C ASP A 161 -5.93 -4.60 5.48
N GLU A 162 -6.43 -5.83 5.34
CA GLU A 162 -5.87 -7.01 5.99
C GLU A 162 -4.41 -7.30 5.56
N LEU A 163 -3.99 -6.81 4.39
CA LEU A 163 -2.59 -6.84 3.95
C LEU A 163 -1.68 -6.01 4.89
N TYR A 164 -2.25 -5.10 5.69
CA TYR A 164 -1.59 -4.56 6.89
C TYR A 164 -1.64 -5.55 8.06
N LYS A 165 -1.28 -6.82 7.85
CA LYS A 165 -1.25 -7.81 8.95
C LYS A 165 -0.28 -7.32 10.03
N GLU A 166 -0.84 -6.81 11.12
CA GLU A 166 -0.08 -6.48 12.33
C GLU A 166 -0.01 -7.76 13.17
N ALA A 167 1.13 -8.01 13.83
CA ALA A 167 1.22 -9.10 14.79
C ALA A 167 0.13 -8.93 15.87
N THR A 168 -0.61 -10.00 16.17
CA THR A 168 -1.60 -10.03 17.25
C THR A 168 -0.91 -9.81 18.60
N LYS A 169 -1.70 -9.58 19.65
CA LYS A 169 -1.10 -9.42 21.00
C LYS A 169 -0.32 -10.67 21.40
N GLU A 170 -0.83 -11.85 21.09
CA GLU A 170 -0.20 -13.14 21.36
C GLU A 170 1.07 -13.34 20.52
N GLU A 171 1.06 -12.93 19.24
CA GLU A 171 2.26 -12.99 18.38
C GLU A 171 3.35 -12.02 18.88
N VAL A 172 2.97 -10.82 19.34
CA VAL A 172 3.90 -9.86 19.94
C VAL A 172 4.47 -10.38 21.26
N GLU A 173 3.64 -10.98 22.11
CA GLU A 173 4.07 -11.64 23.35
C GLU A 173 5.10 -12.74 23.04
N LYS A 174 4.76 -13.64 22.11
CA LYS A 174 5.66 -14.70 21.69
C LYS A 174 6.99 -14.18 21.15
N PHE A 175 6.97 -13.12 20.33
CA PHE A 175 8.19 -12.54 19.80
C PHE A 175 9.07 -11.95 20.91
N LEU A 176 8.48 -11.23 21.87
CA LEU A 176 9.23 -10.62 22.98
C LEU A 176 9.73 -11.66 24.01
N GLU A 177 9.18 -12.87 24.00
CA GLU A 177 9.62 -14.02 24.81
C GLU A 177 10.75 -14.84 24.14
N GLU A 178 11.18 -14.49 22.93
CA GLU A 178 12.30 -15.19 22.27
C GLU A 178 13.59 -15.09 23.11
N ASP A 179 14.37 -16.18 23.14
CA ASP A 179 15.52 -16.34 24.06
C ASP A 179 16.60 -15.25 23.92
N PHE A 180 16.66 -14.59 22.76
CA PHE A 180 17.62 -13.53 22.45
C PHE A 180 17.13 -12.12 22.81
N ILE A 181 15.97 -11.98 23.46
CA ILE A 181 15.41 -10.70 23.89
C ILE A 181 15.31 -10.67 25.43
N GLU A 182 15.73 -9.56 26.01
CA GLU A 182 15.55 -9.26 27.42
C GLU A 182 14.84 -7.91 27.58
N LEU A 183 13.66 -7.90 28.21
CA LEU A 183 12.90 -6.68 28.43
C LEU A 183 13.40 -5.95 29.67
N ALA A 184 13.65 -4.65 29.54
CA ALA A 184 14.14 -3.79 30.62
C ALA A 184 13.23 -2.57 30.84
N ASP A 185 13.43 -1.87 31.96
CA ASP A 185 12.73 -0.63 32.34
C ASP A 185 11.19 -0.70 32.24
N GLY A 186 10.65 -1.90 32.46
CA GLY A 186 9.22 -2.18 32.38
C GLY A 186 8.65 -2.04 30.96
N TYR A 187 9.46 -2.12 29.90
CA TYR A 187 8.97 -2.26 28.54
C TYR A 187 8.19 -3.57 28.40
N ASP A 188 7.03 -3.51 27.72
CA ASP A 188 6.11 -4.64 27.63
C ASP A 188 5.27 -4.58 26.34
N THR A 189 4.46 -5.61 26.14
CA THR A 189 3.65 -5.81 24.93
C THR A 189 2.61 -4.72 24.70
N SER A 190 2.21 -3.98 25.74
CA SER A 190 1.27 -2.85 25.63
C SER A 190 1.94 -1.59 25.08
N LYS A 191 3.27 -1.48 25.19
CA LYS A 191 4.08 -0.35 24.73
C LYS A 191 4.56 -0.49 23.28
N VAL A 192 4.35 -1.65 22.65
CA VAL A 192 4.71 -1.90 21.25
C VAL A 192 3.76 -1.15 20.31
N SER A 193 4.33 -0.24 19.51
CA SER A 193 3.58 0.58 18.55
C SER A 193 3.06 -0.24 17.36
N LYS A 194 1.97 0.23 16.73
CA LYS A 194 1.41 -0.42 15.52
C LYS A 194 2.44 -0.64 14.40
N PRO A 195 3.32 0.33 14.06
CA PRO A 195 4.38 0.09 13.09
C PRO A 195 5.29 -1.09 13.46
N ASN A 196 5.68 -1.21 14.73
CA ASN A 196 6.51 -2.33 15.17
C ASN A 196 5.75 -3.66 15.20
N ARG A 197 4.45 -3.67 15.49
CA ARG A 197 3.64 -4.88 15.33
C ARG A 197 3.63 -5.41 13.89
N LYS A 198 3.64 -4.52 12.89
CA LYS A 198 3.76 -4.92 11.47
C LYS A 198 5.12 -5.54 11.17
N ARG A 199 6.18 -4.91 11.68
CA ARG A 199 7.55 -5.43 11.54
C ARG A 199 7.75 -6.76 12.26
N ILE A 200 7.12 -6.96 13.43
CA ILE A 200 7.17 -8.23 14.16
C ILE A 200 6.60 -9.36 13.31
N ALA A 201 5.46 -9.15 12.62
CA ALA A 201 4.89 -10.18 11.76
C ALA A 201 5.89 -10.63 10.68
N LEU A 202 6.58 -9.69 10.01
CA LEU A 202 7.60 -9.98 9.00
C LEU A 202 8.87 -10.61 9.60
N ALA A 203 9.31 -10.11 10.75
CA ALA A 203 10.47 -10.62 11.45
C ALA A 203 10.25 -12.08 11.91
N MET A 204 9.04 -12.43 12.37
CA MET A 204 8.70 -13.80 12.74
C MET A 204 8.76 -14.75 11.54
N ASP A 205 8.26 -14.33 10.37
CA ASP A 205 8.36 -15.11 9.14
C ASP A 205 9.84 -15.32 8.73
N THR A 206 10.65 -14.27 8.88
CA THR A 206 12.11 -14.31 8.62
C THR A 206 12.82 -15.27 9.57
N LEU A 207 12.52 -15.20 10.88
CA LEU A 207 13.11 -16.08 11.91
C LEU A 207 12.69 -17.54 11.77
N ALA A 208 11.48 -17.79 11.24
CA ALA A 208 10.98 -19.13 10.97
C ALA A 208 11.64 -19.76 9.74
N ALA A 209 12.04 -18.96 8.75
CA ALA A 209 12.78 -19.40 7.58
C ALA A 209 14.29 -19.54 7.83
N LEU A 210 14.84 -18.85 8.84
CA LEU A 210 16.27 -18.83 9.13
C LEU A 210 16.74 -20.11 9.87
N PRO A 211 17.78 -20.80 9.38
CA PRO A 211 18.40 -21.91 10.12
C PRO A 211 18.92 -21.47 11.49
N VAL A 212 18.85 -22.37 12.47
CA VAL A 212 19.32 -22.08 13.84
C VAL A 212 20.80 -21.68 13.88
N GLU A 213 21.63 -22.29 13.02
CA GLU A 213 23.07 -22.02 12.91
C GLU A 213 23.39 -20.61 12.39
N GLU A 214 22.44 -19.96 11.71
CA GLU A 214 22.61 -18.60 11.17
C GLU A 214 22.16 -17.51 12.16
N ARG A 215 21.52 -17.89 13.28
CA ARG A 215 21.03 -16.93 14.29
C ARG A 215 22.18 -16.20 14.98
N ASP A 216 23.27 -16.89 15.30
CA ASP A 216 24.47 -16.27 15.91
C ASP A 216 25.12 -15.23 14.97
N GLN A 217 25.11 -15.52 13.67
CA GLN A 217 25.59 -14.60 12.64
C GLN A 217 24.68 -13.37 12.56
N MET A 218 23.37 -13.57 12.60
CA MET A 218 22.39 -12.49 12.66
C MET A 218 22.63 -11.62 13.89
N TYR A 219 22.80 -12.18 15.09
CA TYR A 219 23.06 -11.39 16.31
C TYR A 219 24.35 -10.57 16.19
N SER A 220 25.43 -11.20 15.70
CA SER A 220 26.71 -10.53 15.47
C SER A 220 26.57 -9.37 14.48
N TYR A 221 25.81 -9.59 13.40
CA TYR A 221 25.50 -8.58 12.40
C TYR A 221 24.71 -7.42 13.02
N ILE A 222 23.60 -7.68 13.71
CA ILE A 222 22.77 -6.65 14.35
C ILE A 222 23.59 -5.82 15.32
N HIS A 223 24.35 -6.48 16.20
CA HIS A 223 25.22 -5.81 17.16
C HIS A 223 26.21 -4.87 16.46
N SER A 224 26.89 -5.34 15.40
CA SER A 224 27.90 -4.55 14.68
C SER A 224 27.34 -3.25 14.04
N TYR A 225 26.06 -3.21 13.69
CA TYR A 225 25.41 -2.02 13.11
C TYR A 225 24.74 -1.15 14.17
N CYS A 226 24.33 -1.73 15.30
CA CYS A 226 23.52 -1.07 16.32
C CYS A 226 24.24 -0.86 17.67
N GLU A 227 25.58 -0.94 17.76
CA GLU A 227 26.32 -0.81 19.03
C GLU A 227 25.96 0.43 19.87
N GLN A 228 25.55 1.53 19.22
CA GLN A 228 25.15 2.79 19.88
C GLN A 228 23.65 2.90 20.16
N LYS A 229 22.87 1.91 19.70
CA LYS A 229 21.40 1.91 19.72
C LYS A 229 20.81 0.73 20.47
N LEU A 230 21.50 -0.40 20.51
CA LEU A 230 21.07 -1.62 21.18
C LEU A 230 22.16 -2.09 22.14
N THR A 231 21.76 -2.37 23.36
CA THR A 231 22.62 -3.06 24.33
C THR A 231 22.56 -4.55 24.04
N PHE A 232 23.71 -5.18 23.82
CA PHE A 232 23.83 -6.61 23.56
C PHE A 232 24.72 -7.27 24.60
N ASP A 233 24.14 -8.20 25.36
CA ASP A 233 24.86 -9.08 26.25
C ASP A 233 25.51 -10.21 25.44
N LYS A 234 26.84 -10.15 25.31
CA LYS A 234 27.62 -11.15 24.57
C LYS A 234 27.72 -12.49 25.29
N GLU A 235 27.59 -12.53 26.61
CA GLU A 235 27.71 -13.78 27.38
C GLU A 235 26.45 -14.63 27.22
N ASN A 236 25.28 -13.98 27.22
CA ASN A 236 23.99 -14.66 27.09
C ASN A 236 23.38 -14.56 25.69
N SER A 237 24.01 -13.84 24.75
CA SER A 237 23.53 -13.57 23.39
C SER A 237 22.14 -12.92 23.36
N LYS A 238 21.93 -11.88 24.18
CA LYS A 238 20.64 -11.20 24.33
C LYS A 238 20.70 -9.72 24.01
N PHE A 239 19.64 -9.21 23.38
CA PHE A 239 19.39 -7.79 23.20
C PHE A 239 18.48 -7.29 24.31
N GLU A 240 18.94 -6.27 25.03
CA GLU A 240 18.12 -5.56 26.00
C GLU A 240 17.21 -4.56 25.26
N ILE A 241 15.92 -4.60 25.54
CA ILE A 241 14.90 -3.73 24.92
C ILE A 241 14.13 -2.99 26.01
N ASN A 242 14.33 -1.68 26.06
CA ASN A 242 13.66 -0.75 26.98
C ASN A 242 12.66 0.19 26.27
N SER A 243 12.73 0.29 24.93
CA SER A 243 11.94 1.25 24.17
C SER A 243 11.50 0.75 22.80
N ASP A 244 10.48 1.43 22.25
CA ASP A 244 9.94 1.13 20.94
C ASP A 244 10.91 1.47 19.80
N ASP A 245 11.84 2.43 20.01
CA ASP A 245 12.88 2.74 19.02
C ASP A 245 13.94 1.63 18.99
N GLU A 246 14.34 1.09 20.14
CA GLU A 246 15.26 -0.07 20.21
C GLU A 246 14.65 -1.30 19.53
N LEU A 247 13.40 -1.64 19.86
CA LEU A 247 12.67 -2.74 19.22
C LEU A 247 12.65 -2.58 17.69
N LYS A 248 12.45 -1.35 17.19
CA LYS A 248 12.47 -1.05 15.76
C LYS A 248 13.84 -1.36 15.14
N TYR A 249 14.96 -0.99 15.77
CA TYR A 249 16.30 -1.31 15.25
C TYR A 249 16.60 -2.81 15.28
N LEU A 250 16.14 -3.52 16.31
CA LEU A 250 16.26 -4.98 16.36
C LEU A 250 15.52 -5.63 15.19
N LEU A 251 14.29 -5.18 14.92
CA LEU A 251 13.47 -5.69 13.81
C LEU A 251 14.09 -5.39 12.44
N TYR A 252 14.64 -4.18 12.22
CA TYR A 252 15.41 -3.88 11.00
C TYR A 252 16.65 -4.76 10.85
N GLY A 253 17.25 -5.13 11.97
CA GLY A 253 18.33 -6.10 12.03
C GLY A 253 17.91 -7.48 11.57
N ILE A 254 16.80 -8.01 12.09
CA ILE A 254 16.28 -9.32 11.70
C ILE A 254 15.97 -9.38 10.21
N GLU A 255 15.39 -8.30 9.66
CA GLU A 255 15.12 -8.17 8.21
C GLU A 255 16.35 -7.79 7.37
N GLN A 256 17.56 -7.86 7.93
CA GLN A 256 18.84 -7.59 7.24
C GLN A 256 18.90 -6.25 6.47
N ARG A 257 18.32 -5.18 7.04
CA ARG A 257 18.23 -3.88 6.36
C ARG A 257 19.49 -3.00 6.45
N PHE A 258 20.46 -3.36 7.28
CA PHE A 258 21.71 -2.62 7.43
C PHE A 258 22.76 -3.11 6.45
N TYR A 259 23.45 -2.18 5.81
CA TYR A 259 24.55 -2.53 4.92
C TYR A 259 25.63 -1.46 4.95
N THR A 260 26.84 -1.86 4.54
CA THR A 260 27.97 -0.94 4.39
C THR A 260 28.32 -0.84 2.92
N THR A 261 28.42 0.39 2.41
CA THR A 261 28.77 0.59 0.99
C THR A 261 30.21 0.12 0.72
N PRO A 262 30.47 -0.57 -0.40
CA PRO A 262 31.79 -1.16 -0.66
C PRO A 262 32.88 -0.11 -0.94
N LEU A 263 32.51 1.07 -1.47
CA LEU A 263 33.46 2.12 -1.83
C LEU A 263 33.58 3.23 -0.78
N GLY A 264 32.44 3.65 -0.22
CA GLY A 264 32.39 4.73 0.77
C GLY A 264 32.55 4.25 2.21
N HIS A 265 32.42 2.95 2.45
CA HIS A 265 32.39 2.34 3.78
C HIS A 265 31.36 2.98 4.73
N GLU A 266 30.32 3.58 4.15
CA GLU A 266 29.22 4.19 4.89
C GLU A 266 28.21 3.12 5.32
N LYS A 267 27.88 3.09 6.61
CA LYS A 267 26.75 2.32 7.13
C LYS A 267 25.44 2.98 6.70
N ARG A 268 24.52 2.21 6.14
CA ARG A 268 23.21 2.66 5.66
C ARG A 268 22.12 1.72 6.13
N LEU A 269 20.90 2.26 6.17
CA LEU A 269 19.67 1.52 6.43
C LEU A 269 18.84 1.53 5.14
N ALA A 270 18.46 0.35 4.68
CA ALA A 270 17.57 0.19 3.54
C ALA A 270 16.12 0.53 3.95
N ASN A 271 15.48 1.40 3.17
CA ASN A 271 14.05 1.68 3.34
C ASN A 271 13.18 0.55 2.77
N SER A 272 13.72 -0.29 1.89
CA SER A 272 13.03 -1.40 1.25
C SER A 272 14.04 -2.46 0.84
N VAL A 273 13.62 -3.73 0.87
CA VAL A 273 14.45 -4.89 0.51
C VAL A 273 13.68 -5.72 -0.50
N GLN A 274 14.37 -6.15 -1.56
CA GLN A 274 13.83 -7.01 -2.60
C GLN A 274 14.86 -8.11 -2.91
N PRO A 275 14.44 -9.37 -3.04
CA PRO A 275 15.31 -10.41 -3.58
C PRO A 275 15.64 -10.09 -5.04
N MET A 276 16.92 -10.27 -5.43
CA MET A 276 17.38 -10.15 -6.82
C MET A 276 17.51 -11.51 -7.48
#